data_AF-X1V0J9-F1
#
_entry.id   AF-X1V0J9-F1
#
_cell.length_a   1.000
_cell.length_b   1.000
_cell.length_c   1.000
_cell.angle_alpha   90.00
_cell.angle_beta   90.00
_cell.angle_gamma   90.00
#
_symmetry.space_group_name_H-M   'P 1'
#
loop_
_entity.id
_entity.type
_entity.pdbx_description
1 polymer ?
#
loop_
_entity_poly.entity_id
_entity_poly.type
_entity_poly.pdbx_seq_one_letter_code
_entity_poly.pdbx_strand_id
1 'polypeptide(L)' 'MTAQIIDGKQVAADMRAELKDEVAKLKEQGIVPGLGVILVGEDPASQSYVTAKERACENIGIYS' A
#
# COMPACT_ATOMS: atom_id res chain seq x y z
N MET A 1 -18.60 22.70 20.84
CA MET A 1 -18.44 21.75 19.71
C MET A 1 -17.19 20.92 19.99
N THR A 2 -17.30 19.60 19.95
CA THR A 2 -16.14 18.69 20.03
C THR A 2 -15.52 18.51 18.64
N ALA A 3 -14.24 18.20 18.59
CA ALA A 3 -13.56 17.92 17.33
C ALA A 3 -14.18 16.68 16.65
N GLN A 4 -14.26 16.70 15.32
CA GLN A 4 -14.61 15.51 14.55
C GLN A 4 -13.41 14.56 14.52
N ILE A 5 -13.67 13.27 14.75
CA ILE A 5 -12.64 12.23 14.64
C ILE A 5 -12.39 11.95 13.17
N ILE A 6 -11.13 12.05 12.75
CA ILE A 6 -10.70 11.59 11.44
C ILE A 6 -10.31 10.11 11.59
N ASP A 7 -11.15 9.20 11.09
CA ASP A 7 -10.87 7.78 11.11
C ASP A 7 -9.90 7.39 9.98
N GLY A 8 -8.61 7.44 10.29
CA GLY A 8 -7.56 7.06 9.34
C GLY A 8 -7.63 5.60 8.87
N LYS A 9 -8.28 4.70 9.62
CA LYS A 9 -8.44 3.29 9.18
C LYS A 9 -9.46 3.21 8.07
N GLN A 10 -10.60 3.87 8.23
CA GLN A 10 -11.64 3.93 7.21
C GLN A 10 -11.10 4.59 5.95
N VAL A 11 -10.47 5.77 6.09
CA VAL A 11 -9.87 6.49 4.96
C VAL A 11 -8.86 5.62 4.21
N ALA A 12 -7.97 4.92 4.93
CA ALA A 12 -6.98 4.06 4.30
C ALA A 12 -7.59 2.79 3.67
N ALA A 13 -8.75 2.32 4.13
CA ALA A 13 -9.46 1.22 3.49
C ALA A 13 -10.07 1.66 2.16
N ASP A 14 -10.75 2.82 2.16
CA ASP A 14 -11.39 3.39 0.98
C ASP A 14 -10.35 3.69 -0.11
N MET A 15 -9.23 4.32 0.25
CA MET A 15 -8.13 4.59 -0.69
C MET A 15 -7.54 3.32 -1.30
N ARG A 16 -7.39 2.24 -0.53
CA ARG A 16 -6.85 0.97 -1.07
C ARG A 16 -7.82 0.30 -2.03
N ALA A 17 -9.13 0.43 -1.80
CA ALA A 17 -10.13 -0.09 -2.71
C ALA A 17 -10.08 0.65 -4.06
N GLU A 18 -10.00 1.98 -4.03
CA GLU A 18 -9.87 2.81 -5.24
C GLU A 18 -8.57 2.49 -6.00
N LEU A 19 -7.44 2.45 -5.32
CA LEU A 19 -6.15 2.14 -5.94
C LEU A 19 -6.12 0.74 -6.57
N LYS A 20 -6.81 -0.24 -5.97
CA LYS A 20 -6.89 -1.59 -6.53
C LYS A 20 -7.57 -1.59 -7.90
N ASP A 21 -8.63 -0.80 -8.06
CA ASP A 21 -9.33 -0.66 -9.34
C ASP A 21 -8.47 0.06 -10.39
N GLU A 22 -7.69 1.07 -9.97
CA GLU A 22 -6.75 1.75 -10.87
C GLU A 22 -5.61 0.83 -11.33
N VAL A 23 -5.01 0.09 -10.40
CA VAL A 23 -3.94 -0.88 -10.72
C VAL A 23 -4.47 -1.98 -11.63
N ALA A 24 -5.72 -2.43 -11.45
CA ALA A 24 -6.36 -3.38 -12.36
C ALA A 24 -6.46 -2.83 -13.79
N LYS A 25 -6.87 -1.57 -13.96
CA LYS A 25 -6.91 -0.90 -15.29
C LYS A 25 -5.53 -0.78 -15.92
N LEU A 26 -4.50 -0.44 -15.14
CA LEU A 26 -3.12 -0.41 -15.64
C LEU A 26 -2.67 -1.80 -16.11
N LYS A 27 -3.04 -2.84 -15.36
CA LYS A 27 -2.71 -4.22 -15.70
C LYS A 27 -3.38 -4.67 -17.00
N GLU A 28 -4.61 -4.24 -17.27
CA GLU A 28 -5.29 -4.46 -18.56
C GLU A 28 -4.55 -3.81 -19.74
N GLN A 29 -3.84 -2.71 -19.47
CA GLN A 29 -2.96 -2.04 -20.45
C GLN A 29 -1.57 -2.68 -20.55
N GLY A 30 -1.33 -3.79 -19.85
CA GLY A 30 -0.03 -4.46 -19.81
C GLY A 30 1.00 -3.79 -18.90
N ILE A 31 0.58 -2.83 -18.07
CA ILE A 31 1.44 -2.12 -17.13
C ILE A 31 1.24 -2.70 -15.73
N VAL A 32 2.30 -3.25 -15.14
CA VAL A 32 2.30 -3.71 -13.74
C VAL A 32 3.18 -2.78 -12.94
N PRO A 33 2.62 -1.91 -12.08
CA PRO A 33 3.42 -1.07 -11.19
C PRO A 33 4.24 -1.93 -10.23
N GLY A 34 5.43 -1.45 -9.86
CA GLY A 34 6.32 -2.14 -8.93
C GLY A 34 6.84 -1.21 -7.83
N LEU A 35 6.99 -1.72 -6.61
CA LEU A 35 7.65 -1.06 -5.49
C LEU A 35 9.01 -1.74 -5.22
N GLY A 36 10.10 -0.97 -5.28
CA GLY A 36 11.41 -1.43 -4.83
C GLY A 36 11.77 -0.78 -3.50
N VAL A 37 12.20 -1.59 -2.53
CA VAL A 37 12.65 -1.10 -1.21
C VAL A 37 14.09 -1.54 -0.95
N ILE A 38 14.94 -0.59 -0.56
CA ILE A 38 16.32 -0.87 -0.13
C ILE A 38 16.38 -0.74 1.38
N LEU A 39 16.65 -1.85 2.06
CA LEU A 39 16.91 -1.89 3.49
C LEU A 39 18.41 -2.06 3.73
N VAL A 40 18.98 -1.25 4.61
CA VAL A 40 20.39 -1.35 5.02
C VAL A 40 20.44 -1.76 6.48
N GLY A 41 21.10 -2.90 6.75
CA GLY A 41 21.16 -3.50 8.08
C GLY A 41 19.94 -4.35 8.42
N GLU A 42 19.80 -4.69 9.70
CA GLU A 42 18.85 -5.72 10.18
C GLU A 42 17.96 -5.22 11.32
N ASP A 43 17.70 -3.91 11.37
CA ASP A 43 16.79 -3.35 12.39
C ASP A 43 15.39 -4.01 12.30
N PRO A 44 14.92 -4.70 13.36
CA PRO A 44 13.68 -5.48 13.30
C PRO A 44 12.44 -4.63 13.05
N ALA A 45 12.41 -3.39 13.56
CA ALA A 45 11.31 -2.47 13.31
C ALA A 45 11.24 -2.10 11.82
N SER A 46 12.38 -1.79 11.22
CA SER A 46 12.48 -1.48 9.80
C SER A 46 12.03 -2.64 8.93
N GLN A 47 12.45 -3.88 9.23
CA GLN A 47 11.97 -5.08 8.54
C GLN A 47 10.44 -5.20 8.61
N SER A 48 9.85 -5.01 9.79
CA SER A 48 8.39 -5.04 9.95
C SER A 48 7.68 -3.97 9.10
N TYR A 49 8.26 -2.77 8.98
CA TYR A 49 7.70 -1.72 8.13
C TYR A 49 7.82 -2.05 6.64
N VAL A 50 8.93 -2.64 6.19
CA VAL A 50 9.10 -3.08 4.81
C VAL A 50 8.08 -4.16 4.46
N THR A 51 7.95 -5.19 5.29
CA THR A 51 6.93 -6.25 5.09
C THR A 51 5.50 -5.71 5.08
N ALA A 52 5.21 -4.68 5.87
CA ALA A 52 3.89 -4.04 5.83
C ALA A 52 3.63 -3.31 4.50
N LYS A 53 4.66 -2.70 3.89
CA LYS A 53 4.58 -2.06 2.58
C LYS A 53 4.42 -3.09 1.46
N GLU A 54 5.20 -4.17 1.49
CA GLU A 54 5.09 -5.29 0.54
C GLU A 54 3.66 -5.85 0.53
N ARG A 55 3.13 -6.21 1.70
CA ARG A 55 1.74 -6.69 1.83
C ARG A 55 0.71 -5.70 1.32
N ALA A 56 0.93 -4.40 1.55
CA ALA A 56 0.01 -3.37 1.07
C ALA A 56 0.00 -3.30 -0.48
N CYS A 57 1.17 -3.43 -1.11
CA CYS A 57 1.30 -3.50 -2.57
C CYS A 57 0.63 -4.75 -3.14
N GLU A 58 0.88 -5.92 -2.56
CA GLU A 58 0.27 -7.19 -2.98
C GLU A 58 -1.27 -7.12 -2.94
N ASN A 59 -1.83 -6.54 -1.87
CA ASN A 59 -3.28 -6.43 -1.69
C ASN A 59 -3.99 -5.62 -2.79
N ILE A 60 -3.27 -4.69 -3.44
CA ILE A 60 -3.79 -3.85 -4.52
C ILE A 60 -3.26 -4.26 -5.91
N GLY A 61 -2.47 -5.33 -6.00
CA GLY A 61 -1.98 -5.87 -7.26
C GLY A 61 -0.69 -5.22 -7.81
N ILE A 62 0.03 -4.48 -6.98
CA ILE A 62 1.36 -3.95 -7.28
C ILE A 62 2.41 -5.03 -7.01
N TYR A 63 3.39 -5.15 -7.91
CA TYR A 63 4.55 -6.03 -7.73
C TYR A 63 5.47 -5.47 -6.64
N SER A 64 5.94 -6.29 -5.71
CA SER A 64 6.81 -5.88 -4.62
C SER A 64 7.86 -6.93 -4.33
#